data_AF-A0A915TYA9-F1
#
_entry.id   AF-A0A915TYA9-F1
#
_cell.length_a   1.000
_cell.length_b   1.000
_cell.length_c   1.000
_cell.angle_alpha   90.00
_cell.angle_beta   90.00
_cell.angle_gamma   90.00
#
_symmetry.space_group_name_H-M   'P 1'
#
loop_
_entity.id
_entity.type
_entity.pdbx_description
1 polymer ?
#
loop_
_entity_poly.entity_id
_entity_poly.type
_entity_poly.pdbx_seq_one_letter_code
_entity_poly.pdbx_strand_id
1 'polypeptide(L)'
;MEGYGTPYEKGHLSSKRLPGDRFYLEIAEDVHHKKGMACIDCHTRDEIMGDGTSYAHYEEQLEISCEGCHSRQPGKTRKGKDMTNIRQEGDSFVLIGKNDGVKRPLNPPKNEACEYPPHKRLTCEACHSSWVPQCYGCHAKRDARETHLDKLTLEEAPGWWEEGRSYIRYEQPMLGVWEDEVVVVTPGCQDVVTLIDEEGKIEGGFNRFTMAAINPHTTQREGRTCKDCHATPKTVGLGTGTVWKEDGQWHFSPVDQGVETVAGRTVGFDAFVTIDGEPLQHGSRSSLRPFNRDEFKRILRVGLCLECHTSYDDPAFRNYDPKKPCPVYKEP
;
A
#
# COMPACT_ATOMS: atom_id res chain seq x y z
N MET A 1 7.65 4.62 -28.08
CA MET A 1 7.73 3.23 -27.57
C MET A 1 7.67 3.35 -26.06
N GLU A 2 6.60 2.90 -25.41
CA GLU A 2 6.50 2.81 -23.94
C GLU A 2 7.42 1.70 -23.43
N GLY A 3 8.72 1.83 -23.70
CA GLY A 3 9.77 0.86 -23.39
C GLY A 3 10.08 0.84 -21.90
N TYR A 4 9.08 0.56 -21.07
CA TYR A 4 9.29 0.24 -19.68
C TYR A 4 9.82 -1.19 -19.64
N GLY A 5 11.15 -1.31 -19.76
CA GLY A 5 11.90 -2.57 -19.62
C GLY A 5 11.86 -3.09 -18.19
N THR A 6 10.67 -3.40 -17.69
CA THR A 6 10.40 -4.01 -16.40
C THR A 6 9.20 -4.93 -16.58
N PRO A 7 9.08 -6.02 -15.82
CA PRO A 7 9.92 -6.39 -14.68
C PRO A 7 11.22 -7.14 -15.05
N TYR A 8 12.23 -7.01 -14.18
CA TYR A 8 13.50 -7.75 -14.28
C TYR A 8 13.44 -9.05 -13.44
N GLU A 9 14.06 -10.11 -13.96
CA GLU A 9 14.35 -11.36 -13.27
C GLU A 9 15.86 -11.63 -13.35
N LYS A 10 16.54 -11.71 -12.20
CA LYS A 10 18.00 -11.96 -12.11
C LYS A 10 18.87 -11.01 -12.96
N GLY A 11 18.53 -9.72 -12.99
CA GLY A 11 19.30 -8.69 -13.69
C GLY A 11 19.04 -8.58 -15.20
N HIS A 12 18.13 -9.39 -15.75
CA HIS A 12 17.66 -9.30 -17.13
C HIS A 12 16.15 -9.07 -17.16
N LEU A 13 15.59 -8.64 -18.29
CA LEU A 13 14.13 -8.60 -18.46
C LEU A 13 13.55 -9.99 -18.22
N SER A 14 12.34 -10.05 -17.67
CA SER A 14 11.61 -11.31 -17.55
C SER A 14 11.59 -12.06 -18.88
N SER A 15 11.76 -13.38 -18.83
CA SER A 15 11.63 -14.23 -20.03
C SER A 15 10.19 -14.30 -20.56
N LYS A 16 9.21 -13.86 -19.75
CA LYS A 16 7.78 -13.88 -20.10
C LYS A 16 7.36 -12.57 -20.75
N ARG A 17 6.67 -12.69 -21.89
CA ARG A 17 6.32 -11.56 -22.77
C ARG A 17 4.90 -11.66 -23.31
N LEU A 18 4.20 -10.53 -23.30
CA LEU A 18 2.96 -10.26 -24.00
C LEU A 18 3.25 -9.55 -25.34
N PRO A 19 2.28 -9.52 -26.29
CA PRO A 19 2.44 -8.75 -27.52
C PRO A 19 2.79 -7.28 -27.26
N GLY A 20 3.66 -6.73 -28.11
CA GLY A 20 4.13 -5.35 -28.03
C GLY A 20 5.26 -5.09 -27.04
N ASP A 21 6.21 -6.03 -26.89
CA ASP A 21 7.38 -5.88 -25.99
C ASP A 21 7.04 -5.62 -24.51
N ARG A 22 5.88 -6.12 -24.06
CA ARG A 22 5.46 -6.00 -22.66
C ARG A 22 5.89 -7.24 -21.89
N PHE A 23 6.78 -7.06 -20.94
CA PHE A 23 7.28 -8.13 -20.09
C PHE A 23 6.44 -8.23 -18.81
N TYR A 24 6.36 -9.42 -18.20
CA TYR A 24 5.62 -9.61 -16.96
C TYR A 24 6.27 -10.65 -16.04
N LEU A 25 5.96 -10.59 -14.75
CA LEU A 25 6.29 -11.61 -13.77
C LEU A 25 5.00 -12.29 -13.30
N GLU A 26 5.11 -13.56 -12.96
CA GLU A 26 4.11 -14.24 -12.15
C GLU A 26 4.60 -14.23 -10.70
N ILE A 27 3.78 -13.66 -9.83
CA ILE A 27 4.03 -13.49 -8.40
C ILE A 27 2.89 -14.13 -7.62
N ALA A 28 3.04 -14.23 -6.30
CA ALA A 28 2.08 -14.91 -5.45
C ALA A 28 0.67 -14.28 -5.58
N GLU A 29 -0.26 -15.04 -6.13
CA GLU A 29 -1.65 -14.63 -6.35
C GLU A 29 -2.42 -14.39 -5.04
N ASP A 30 -3.52 -13.63 -5.15
CA ASP A 30 -4.51 -13.50 -4.08
C ASP A 30 -5.13 -14.86 -3.74
N VAL A 31 -5.36 -15.12 -2.45
CA VAL A 31 -5.96 -16.37 -1.95
C VAL A 31 -7.36 -16.63 -2.52
N HIS A 32 -8.13 -15.59 -2.82
CA HIS A 32 -9.45 -15.71 -3.44
C HIS A 32 -9.33 -16.18 -4.89
N HIS A 33 -8.40 -15.58 -5.64
CA HIS A 33 -8.09 -15.99 -7.02
C HIS A 33 -7.58 -17.44 -7.06
N LYS A 34 -6.68 -17.81 -6.14
CA LYS A 34 -6.19 -19.19 -5.99
C LYS A 34 -7.30 -20.21 -5.72
N LYS A 35 -8.38 -19.77 -5.06
CA LYS A 35 -9.58 -20.58 -4.82
C LYS A 35 -10.57 -20.54 -5.99
N GLY A 36 -10.19 -19.95 -7.12
CA GLY A 36 -10.97 -19.89 -8.36
C GLY A 36 -12.02 -18.78 -8.41
N MET A 37 -11.95 -17.78 -7.52
CA MET A 37 -12.82 -16.60 -7.65
C MET A 37 -12.37 -15.75 -8.83
N ALA A 38 -13.33 -15.22 -9.58
CA ALA A 38 -13.12 -14.23 -10.62
C ALA A 38 -13.33 -12.81 -10.10
N CYS A 39 -12.88 -11.80 -10.86
CA CYS A 39 -13.04 -10.38 -10.48
C CYS A 39 -14.50 -10.03 -10.15
N ILE A 40 -15.44 -10.60 -10.90
CA ILE A 40 -16.89 -10.35 -10.73
C ILE A 40 -17.48 -11.01 -9.48
N ASP A 41 -16.78 -11.94 -8.83
CA ASP A 41 -17.26 -12.54 -7.57
C ASP A 41 -17.16 -11.57 -6.41
N CYS A 42 -16.17 -10.67 -6.47
CA CYS A 42 -16.05 -9.53 -5.57
C CYS A 42 -16.76 -8.32 -6.17
N HIS A 43 -16.32 -7.82 -7.32
CA HIS A 43 -16.79 -6.55 -7.85
C HIS A 43 -18.21 -6.59 -8.45
N THR A 44 -18.97 -5.55 -8.12
CA THR A 44 -20.32 -5.35 -8.66
C THR A 44 -20.29 -4.63 -10.02
N ARG A 45 -21.38 -4.73 -10.78
CA ARG A 45 -21.55 -3.94 -12.01
C ARG A 45 -21.41 -2.45 -11.74
N ASP A 46 -22.01 -1.96 -10.66
CA ASP A 46 -22.06 -0.55 -10.33
C ASP A 46 -20.68 0.00 -9.92
N GLU A 47 -19.80 -0.83 -9.35
CA GLU A 47 -18.39 -0.48 -9.11
C GLU A 47 -17.56 -0.40 -10.38
N ILE A 48 -17.73 -1.34 -11.32
CA ILE A 48 -16.88 -1.43 -12.51
C ILE A 48 -17.37 -0.51 -13.63
N MET A 49 -18.69 -0.45 -13.83
CA MET A 49 -19.32 0.24 -14.96
C MET A 49 -19.91 1.61 -14.57
N GLY A 50 -20.01 1.91 -13.27
CA GLY A 50 -20.68 3.10 -12.77
C GLY A 50 -22.13 2.85 -12.35
N ASP A 51 -22.59 3.67 -11.41
CA ASP A 51 -24.00 3.75 -10.99
C ASP A 51 -24.71 5.00 -11.53
N GLY A 52 -24.04 5.75 -12.43
CA GLY A 52 -24.52 7.04 -12.95
C GLY A 52 -24.15 8.25 -12.10
N THR A 53 -23.48 8.07 -10.96
CA THR A 53 -22.95 9.15 -10.13
C THR A 53 -21.50 9.43 -10.46
N SER A 54 -21.13 10.71 -10.57
CA SER A 54 -19.73 11.12 -10.67
C SER A 54 -19.17 11.28 -9.26
N TYR A 55 -18.18 10.46 -8.93
CA TYR A 55 -17.45 10.52 -7.68
C TYR A 55 -16.15 11.29 -7.88
N ALA A 56 -15.74 12.07 -6.87
CA ALA A 56 -14.45 12.76 -6.92
C ALA A 56 -13.30 11.77 -6.64
N HIS A 57 -13.61 10.70 -5.91
CA HIS A 57 -12.63 9.73 -5.44
C HIS A 57 -13.11 8.30 -5.66
N TYR A 58 -12.22 7.42 -6.15
CA TYR A 58 -12.58 6.04 -6.50
C TYR A 58 -13.13 5.23 -5.32
N GLU A 59 -12.65 5.48 -4.10
CA GLU A 59 -13.12 4.81 -2.89
C GLU A 59 -14.59 5.08 -2.54
N GLU A 60 -15.17 6.17 -3.04
CA GLU A 60 -16.59 6.51 -2.83
C GLU A 60 -17.51 5.62 -3.69
N GLN A 61 -16.98 5.13 -4.82
CA GLN A 61 -17.69 4.20 -5.68
C GLN A 61 -17.60 2.77 -5.16
N LEU A 62 -16.49 2.39 -4.51
CA LEU A 62 -16.27 1.05 -3.97
C LEU A 62 -17.32 0.67 -2.92
N GLU A 63 -17.99 -0.45 -3.15
CA GLU A 63 -19.01 -0.99 -2.26
C GLU A 63 -18.56 -2.30 -1.60
N ILE A 64 -17.61 -3.01 -2.19
CA ILE A 64 -17.18 -4.31 -1.68
C ILE A 64 -16.20 -4.12 -0.53
N SER A 65 -16.34 -4.96 0.48
CA SER A 65 -15.48 -4.97 1.65
C SER A 65 -15.22 -6.39 2.14
N CYS A 66 -14.20 -6.53 2.96
CA CYS A 66 -13.86 -7.78 3.62
C CYS A 66 -15.05 -8.29 4.45
N GLU A 67 -15.70 -7.41 5.21
CA GLU A 67 -16.83 -7.72 6.10
C GLU A 67 -18.09 -8.14 5.35
N GLY A 68 -18.24 -7.73 4.08
CA GLY A 68 -19.32 -8.18 3.21
C GLY A 68 -19.34 -9.71 3.02
N CYS A 69 -18.18 -10.36 3.13
CA CYS A 69 -18.01 -11.82 3.05
C CYS A 69 -17.54 -12.45 4.37
N HIS A 70 -16.65 -11.77 5.10
CA HIS A 70 -16.00 -12.22 6.33
C HIS A 70 -16.63 -11.53 7.53
N SER A 71 -17.90 -11.84 7.80
CA SER A 71 -18.60 -11.42 9.00
C SER A 71 -19.56 -12.51 9.47
N ARG A 72 -20.18 -12.29 10.64
CA ARG A 72 -21.20 -13.21 11.17
C ARG A 72 -22.49 -13.20 10.35
N GLN A 73 -22.73 -12.14 9.57
CA GLN A 73 -23.90 -11.94 8.70
C GLN A 73 -23.46 -11.31 7.38
N PRO A 74 -22.77 -12.07 6.50
CA PRO A 74 -22.30 -11.59 5.22
C PRO A 74 -23.46 -11.43 4.22
N GLY A 75 -23.18 -10.83 3.06
CA GLY A 75 -24.17 -10.67 1.98
C GLY A 75 -24.56 -9.23 1.68
N LYS A 76 -23.99 -8.24 2.37
CA LYS A 76 -24.27 -6.82 2.16
C LYS A 76 -23.01 -6.06 1.75
N THR A 77 -23.15 -5.17 0.77
CA THR A 77 -22.10 -4.20 0.41
C THR A 77 -22.05 -3.04 1.41
N ARG A 78 -21.00 -2.21 1.37
CA ARG A 78 -20.88 -0.96 2.14
C ARG A 78 -22.05 0.00 1.91
N LYS A 79 -22.70 -0.07 0.74
CA LYS A 79 -23.90 0.72 0.40
C LYS A 79 -25.22 0.01 0.73
N GLY A 80 -25.16 -1.13 1.44
CA GLY A 80 -26.34 -1.88 1.89
C GLY A 80 -27.04 -2.73 0.81
N LYS A 81 -26.45 -2.86 -0.38
CA LYS A 81 -26.98 -3.69 -1.47
C LYS A 81 -26.72 -5.17 -1.18
N ASP A 82 -27.63 -6.03 -1.64
CA ASP A 82 -27.47 -7.48 -1.52
C ASP A 82 -26.43 -8.02 -2.51
N MET A 83 -25.50 -8.83 -2.00
CA MET A 83 -24.57 -9.59 -2.83
C MET A 83 -25.29 -10.80 -3.41
N THR A 84 -25.41 -10.83 -4.74
CA THR A 84 -26.23 -11.83 -5.46
C THR A 84 -25.69 -13.27 -5.40
N ASN A 85 -24.44 -13.42 -4.98
CA ASN A 85 -23.72 -14.69 -4.96
C ASN A 85 -23.44 -15.23 -3.55
N ILE A 86 -23.99 -14.64 -2.49
CA ILE A 86 -23.87 -15.16 -1.12
C ILE A 86 -25.18 -15.83 -0.72
N ARG A 87 -25.11 -17.03 -0.15
CA ARG A 87 -26.28 -17.77 0.35
C ARG A 87 -26.00 -18.35 1.72
N GLN A 88 -27.04 -18.38 2.56
CA GLN A 88 -27.01 -19.11 3.82
C GLN A 88 -27.34 -20.59 3.57
N GLU A 89 -26.52 -21.47 4.11
CA GLU A 89 -26.72 -22.92 4.12
C GLU A 89 -26.56 -23.44 5.56
N GLY A 90 -27.69 -23.75 6.20
CA GLY A 90 -27.75 -24.05 7.63
C GLY A 90 -27.25 -22.86 8.48
N ASP A 91 -26.28 -23.12 9.35
CA ASP A 91 -25.66 -22.11 10.21
C ASP A 91 -24.45 -21.42 9.57
N SER A 92 -24.17 -21.69 8.29
CA SER A 92 -23.01 -21.19 7.57
C SER A 92 -23.40 -20.41 6.32
N PHE A 93 -22.46 -19.65 5.77
CA PHE A 93 -22.64 -18.92 4.52
C PHE A 93 -21.67 -19.45 3.47
N VAL A 94 -22.11 -19.44 2.21
CA VAL A 94 -21.31 -19.81 1.05
C VAL A 94 -21.36 -18.71 0.01
N LEU A 95 -20.23 -18.48 -0.66
CA LEU A 95 -20.15 -17.73 -1.90
C LEU A 95 -20.23 -18.71 -3.07
N ILE A 96 -21.13 -18.45 -4.01
CA ILE A 96 -21.31 -19.24 -5.23
C ILE A 96 -20.59 -18.50 -6.36
N GLY A 97 -19.55 -19.11 -6.94
CA GLY A 97 -18.82 -18.45 -8.02
C GLY A 97 -19.74 -18.18 -9.22
N LYS A 98 -19.72 -16.95 -9.74
CA LYS A 98 -20.63 -16.50 -10.81
C LYS A 98 -20.30 -17.14 -12.16
N ASN A 99 -19.05 -17.52 -12.38
CA ASN A 99 -18.60 -18.17 -13.61
C ASN A 99 -18.67 -19.71 -13.56
N ASP A 100 -18.49 -20.30 -12.37
CA ASP A 100 -18.30 -21.75 -12.22
C ASP A 100 -19.40 -22.45 -11.41
N GLY A 101 -20.25 -21.70 -10.71
CA GLY A 101 -21.27 -22.23 -9.81
C GLY A 101 -20.72 -22.94 -8.57
N VAL A 102 -19.40 -22.90 -8.33
CA VAL A 102 -18.76 -23.61 -7.22
C VAL A 102 -19.06 -22.89 -5.91
N LYS A 103 -19.53 -23.64 -4.92
CA LYS A 103 -19.79 -23.15 -3.56
C LYS A 103 -18.50 -23.11 -2.75
N ARG A 104 -18.22 -21.94 -2.17
CA ARG A 104 -17.04 -21.67 -1.36
C ARG A 104 -17.48 -21.24 0.05
N PRO A 105 -17.13 -21.98 1.11
CA PRO A 105 -17.50 -21.59 2.47
C PRO A 105 -16.90 -20.23 2.86
N LEU A 106 -17.74 -19.34 3.39
CA LEU A 106 -17.32 -18.08 3.98
C LEU A 106 -16.98 -18.30 5.45
N ASN A 107 -15.83 -17.79 5.87
CA ASN A 107 -15.34 -17.96 7.24
C ASN A 107 -15.32 -16.58 7.90
N PRO A 108 -15.97 -16.41 9.07
CA PRO A 108 -15.86 -15.17 9.82
C PRO A 108 -14.42 -14.97 10.35
N PRO A 109 -14.05 -13.75 10.74
CA PRO A 109 -12.76 -13.45 11.33
C PRO A 109 -12.52 -14.28 12.60
N LYS A 110 -11.27 -14.64 12.87
CA LYS A 110 -10.89 -15.39 14.08
C LYS A 110 -10.78 -14.43 15.27
N ASN A 111 -11.45 -14.73 16.37
CA ASN A 111 -11.48 -13.83 17.53
C ASN A 111 -10.07 -13.55 18.09
N GLU A 112 -9.19 -14.55 18.12
CA GLU A 112 -7.88 -14.45 18.79
C GLU A 112 -6.97 -13.37 18.17
N ALA A 113 -7.04 -13.20 16.85
CA ALA A 113 -6.20 -12.25 16.11
C ALA A 113 -6.98 -11.04 15.60
N CYS A 114 -8.21 -11.24 15.12
CA CYS A 114 -9.02 -10.19 14.48
C CYS A 114 -9.79 -9.33 15.50
N GLU A 115 -10.12 -9.88 16.67
CA GLU A 115 -10.77 -9.11 17.76
C GLU A 115 -9.73 -8.64 18.80
N TYR A 116 -8.42 -8.75 18.51
CA TYR A 116 -7.36 -8.32 19.42
C TYR A 116 -7.37 -6.79 19.61
N PRO A 117 -7.72 -6.27 20.81
CA PRO A 117 -8.02 -4.84 20.98
C PRO A 117 -6.89 -3.88 20.58
N PRO A 118 -5.59 -4.19 20.82
CA PRO A 118 -4.50 -3.33 20.37
C PRO A 118 -4.41 -3.16 18.83
N HIS A 119 -5.00 -4.08 18.06
CA HIS A 119 -4.97 -4.10 16.60
C HIS A 119 -6.29 -3.66 15.97
N LYS A 120 -7.27 -3.19 16.75
CA LYS A 120 -8.60 -2.79 16.26
C LYS A 120 -8.60 -1.70 15.17
N ARG A 121 -7.51 -0.95 15.02
CA ARG A 121 -7.35 0.09 13.99
C ARG A 121 -6.80 -0.46 12.68
N LEU A 122 -6.26 -1.67 12.65
CA LEU A 122 -5.71 -2.25 11.43
C LEU A 122 -6.84 -2.64 10.49
N THR A 123 -6.75 -2.21 9.25
CA THR A 123 -7.60 -2.74 8.20
C THR A 123 -7.20 -4.18 7.86
N CYS A 124 -8.12 -4.94 7.26
CA CYS A 124 -7.92 -6.35 6.97
C CYS A 124 -6.68 -6.58 6.07
N GLU A 125 -6.53 -5.78 5.03
CA GLU A 125 -5.42 -5.82 4.07
C GLU A 125 -4.09 -5.40 4.69
N ALA A 126 -4.09 -4.52 5.71
CA ALA A 126 -2.88 -4.17 6.43
C ALA A 126 -2.21 -5.40 7.09
N CYS A 127 -3.02 -6.39 7.48
CA CYS A 127 -2.56 -7.69 7.98
C CYS A 127 -2.45 -8.74 6.87
N HIS A 128 -3.39 -8.81 5.92
CA HIS A 128 -3.48 -9.91 4.97
C HIS A 128 -2.73 -9.69 3.64
N SER A 129 -2.18 -8.50 3.38
CA SER A 129 -1.40 -8.24 2.15
C SER A 129 0.09 -8.27 2.43
N SER A 130 0.74 -9.39 2.07
CA SER A 130 2.17 -9.60 2.30
C SER A 130 3.09 -8.84 1.34
N TRP A 131 2.57 -8.41 0.19
CA TRP A 131 3.30 -7.65 -0.82
C TRP A 131 2.35 -6.76 -1.60
N VAL A 132 2.87 -5.66 -2.16
CA VAL A 132 2.13 -4.76 -3.06
C VAL A 132 3.04 -4.23 -4.17
N PRO A 133 2.50 -3.94 -5.38
CA PRO A 133 3.26 -3.25 -6.41
C PRO A 133 3.46 -1.78 -6.00
N GLN A 134 4.71 -1.30 -6.06
CA GLN A 134 5.11 0.04 -5.64
C GLN A 134 5.90 0.70 -6.77
N CYS A 135 5.36 1.79 -7.33
CA CYS A 135 6.01 2.56 -8.38
C CYS A 135 6.76 3.73 -7.75
N TYR A 136 8.08 3.68 -7.75
CA TYR A 136 8.90 4.71 -7.13
C TYR A 136 9.43 5.68 -8.19
N GLY A 137 9.23 6.98 -7.97
CA GLY A 137 9.69 8.09 -8.80
C GLY A 137 9.14 8.11 -10.23
N CYS A 138 8.49 9.20 -10.62
CA CYS A 138 8.21 9.57 -12.00
C CYS A 138 9.01 10.83 -12.36
N HIS A 139 9.75 10.78 -13.45
CA HIS A 139 10.42 11.94 -14.02
C HIS A 139 9.57 12.49 -15.16
N ALA A 140 9.05 13.70 -15.01
CA ALA A 140 8.30 14.39 -16.05
C ALA A 140 9.12 15.58 -16.57
N LYS A 141 9.16 15.75 -17.89
CA LYS A 141 9.87 16.84 -18.55
C LYS A 141 8.93 17.57 -19.49
N ARG A 142 8.87 18.89 -19.39
CA ARG A 142 8.22 19.76 -20.38
C ARG A 142 9.28 20.46 -21.22
N ASP A 143 9.24 20.27 -22.53
CA ASP A 143 10.13 20.94 -23.50
C ASP A 143 9.36 21.99 -24.32
N ALA A 144 9.57 23.28 -24.01
CA ALA A 144 8.83 24.38 -24.64
C ALA A 144 9.16 24.58 -26.13
N ARG A 145 10.20 23.92 -26.66
CA ARG A 145 10.59 24.01 -28.08
C ARG A 145 9.69 23.20 -29.01
N GLU A 146 8.86 22.33 -28.44
CA GLU A 146 8.00 21.41 -29.16
C GLU A 146 6.52 21.62 -28.77
N THR A 147 5.60 20.93 -29.45
CA THR A 147 4.17 20.94 -29.14
C THR A 147 3.70 19.56 -28.74
N HIS A 148 2.64 19.48 -27.93
CA HIS A 148 1.95 18.25 -27.57
C HIS A 148 0.45 18.39 -27.85
N LEU A 149 -0.16 17.35 -28.39
CA LEU A 149 -1.61 17.22 -28.47
C LEU A 149 -2.26 17.28 -27.08
N ASP A 150 -3.05 18.32 -26.83
CA ASP A 150 -4.01 18.37 -25.73
C ASP A 150 -5.16 17.41 -26.05
N LYS A 151 -5.28 16.34 -25.26
CA LYS A 151 -6.29 15.29 -25.48
C LYS A 151 -7.72 15.73 -25.15
N LEU A 152 -7.90 16.86 -24.47
CA LEU A 152 -9.22 17.40 -24.14
C LEU A 152 -9.77 18.26 -25.28
N THR A 153 -8.92 19.13 -25.85
CA THR A 153 -9.30 20.02 -26.97
C THR A 153 -9.05 19.39 -28.34
N LEU A 154 -8.18 18.38 -28.41
CA LEU A 154 -7.64 17.77 -29.64
C LEU A 154 -6.84 18.76 -30.50
N GLU A 155 -6.23 19.76 -29.87
CA GLU A 155 -5.39 20.77 -30.51
C GLU A 155 -3.93 20.66 -30.03
N GLU A 156 -2.99 21.07 -30.87
CA GLU A 156 -1.57 21.15 -30.48
C GLU A 156 -1.38 22.32 -29.49
N ALA A 157 -0.83 22.02 -28.32
CA ALA A 157 -0.48 22.99 -27.29
C ALA A 157 1.06 23.14 -27.17
N PRO A 158 1.59 24.34 -26.85
CA PRO A 158 3.02 24.52 -26.62
C PRO A 158 3.54 23.69 -25.44
N GLY A 159 4.71 23.07 -25.62
CA GLY A 159 5.37 22.25 -24.63
C GLY A 159 5.13 20.76 -24.83
N TRP A 160 6.17 20.02 -25.23
CA TRP A 160 6.13 18.55 -25.25
C TRP A 160 6.34 17.98 -23.85
N TRP A 161 5.42 17.12 -23.42
CA TRP A 161 5.50 16.45 -22.12
C TRP A 161 5.93 15.00 -22.30
N GLU A 162 7.04 14.64 -21.66
CA GLU A 162 7.55 13.28 -21.59
C GLU A 162 7.55 12.82 -20.13
N GLU A 163 7.05 11.61 -19.90
CA GLU A 163 7.10 10.96 -18.60
C GLU A 163 7.96 9.70 -18.67
N GLY A 164 8.84 9.54 -17.70
CA GLY A 164 9.57 8.32 -17.40
C GLY A 164 9.32 7.87 -15.98
N ARG A 165 9.45 6.56 -15.72
CA ARG A 165 9.35 5.97 -14.39
C ARG A 165 10.72 5.50 -13.95
N SER A 166 11.04 5.63 -12.67
CA SER A 166 12.35 5.20 -12.15
C SER A 166 12.39 3.69 -11.98
N TYR A 167 11.55 3.12 -11.10
CA TYR A 167 11.48 1.66 -10.92
C TYR A 167 10.19 1.19 -10.24
N ILE A 168 9.90 -0.11 -10.32
CA ILE A 168 8.78 -0.77 -9.66
C ILE A 168 9.33 -1.90 -8.78
N ARG A 169 8.79 -2.06 -7.56
CA ARG A 169 9.07 -3.21 -6.70
C ARG A 169 7.78 -3.91 -6.29
N TYR A 170 7.90 -5.21 -6.01
CA TYR A 170 6.82 -6.07 -5.53
C TYR A 170 7.27 -6.63 -4.18
N GLU A 171 6.95 -5.93 -3.10
CA GLU A 171 7.56 -6.17 -1.78
C GLU A 171 6.60 -5.73 -0.68
N GLN A 172 6.97 -5.95 0.60
CA GLN A 172 6.05 -5.64 1.70
C GLN A 172 5.58 -4.17 1.68
N PRO A 173 4.28 -3.94 1.95
CA PRO A 173 3.72 -2.60 2.00
C PRO A 173 4.18 -1.81 3.23
N MET A 174 4.21 -0.50 3.07
CA MET A 174 4.25 0.43 4.20
C MET A 174 2.86 0.59 4.79
N LEU A 175 2.82 1.02 6.05
CA LEU A 175 1.59 1.35 6.77
C LEU A 175 1.56 2.84 7.12
N GLY A 176 0.36 3.38 7.14
CA GLY A 176 0.08 4.77 7.49
C GLY A 176 -1.25 4.88 8.22
N VAL A 177 -1.64 6.09 8.57
CA VAL A 177 -2.92 6.36 9.20
C VAL A 177 -3.79 7.16 8.24
N TRP A 178 -4.98 6.65 7.96
CA TRP A 178 -6.02 7.37 7.23
C TRP A 178 -7.25 7.49 8.12
N GLU A 179 -7.62 8.74 8.44
CA GLU A 179 -8.59 9.03 9.49
C GLU A 179 -8.11 8.40 10.82
N ASP A 180 -8.82 7.40 11.33
CA ASP A 180 -8.48 6.65 12.54
C ASP A 180 -7.95 5.23 12.27
N GLU A 181 -7.89 4.80 11.01
CA GLU A 181 -7.47 3.44 10.63
C GLU A 181 -6.02 3.37 10.17
N VAL A 182 -5.39 2.22 10.39
CA VAL A 182 -4.06 1.88 9.92
C VAL A 182 -4.21 1.10 8.63
N VAL A 183 -3.78 1.72 7.53
CA VAL A 183 -3.99 1.25 6.15
C VAL A 183 -2.67 0.94 5.46
N VAL A 184 -2.74 0.13 4.40
CA VAL A 184 -1.62 -0.02 3.46
C VAL A 184 -1.42 1.27 2.68
N VAL A 185 -0.18 1.75 2.65
CA VAL A 185 0.26 2.89 1.83
C VAL A 185 1.39 2.49 0.89
N THR A 186 1.34 3.06 -0.31
CA THR A 186 2.37 2.93 -1.34
C THR A 186 2.70 4.29 -1.90
N PRO A 187 3.84 4.44 -2.60
CA PRO A 187 4.03 5.58 -3.50
C PRO A 187 2.81 5.74 -4.42
N GLY A 188 2.18 6.91 -4.37
CA GLY A 188 1.08 7.29 -5.26
C GLY A 188 1.63 7.93 -6.52
N CYS A 189 2.04 9.20 -6.41
CA CYS A 189 2.80 9.93 -7.42
C CYS A 189 4.03 10.56 -6.77
N GLN A 190 5.20 10.32 -7.36
CA GLN A 190 6.48 10.85 -6.88
C GLN A 190 7.15 11.61 -8.01
N ASP A 191 6.60 12.78 -8.29
CA ASP A 191 6.92 13.53 -9.49
C ASP A 191 8.19 14.35 -9.28
N VAL A 192 9.13 14.18 -10.19
CA VAL A 192 10.30 15.03 -10.36
C VAL A 192 10.13 15.72 -11.71
N VAL A 193 9.75 16.99 -11.67
CA VAL A 193 9.39 17.76 -12.86
C VAL A 193 10.55 18.67 -13.25
N THR A 194 10.94 18.62 -14.52
CA THR A 194 11.92 19.53 -15.14
C THR A 194 11.25 20.32 -16.26
N LEU A 195 11.51 21.63 -16.27
CA LEU A 195 11.00 22.55 -17.29
C LEU A 195 12.16 23.05 -18.15
N ILE A 196 11.99 22.96 -19.47
CA ILE A 196 12.93 23.43 -20.47
C ILE A 196 12.30 24.58 -21.25
N ASP A 197 13.02 25.69 -21.38
CA ASP A 197 12.61 26.90 -22.11
C ASP A 197 12.74 26.76 -23.63
N GLU A 198 12.32 27.81 -24.35
CA GLU A 198 12.37 27.87 -25.82
C GLU A 198 13.82 27.87 -26.37
N GLU A 199 14.81 28.21 -25.55
CA GLU A 199 16.23 28.12 -25.88
C GLU A 199 16.84 26.73 -25.59
N GLY A 200 16.07 25.82 -24.99
CA GLY A 200 16.52 24.47 -24.63
C GLY A 200 17.31 24.39 -23.33
N LYS A 201 17.24 25.42 -22.48
CA LYS A 201 17.86 25.44 -21.14
C LYS A 201 16.84 25.07 -20.08
N ILE A 202 17.36 24.56 -18.96
CA ILE A 202 16.54 24.30 -17.77
C ILE A 202 16.15 25.64 -17.16
N GLU A 203 14.86 25.96 -17.17
CA GLU A 203 14.30 27.17 -16.55
C GLU A 203 13.85 26.92 -15.11
N GLY A 204 13.63 25.66 -14.73
CA GLY A 204 13.26 25.28 -13.37
C GLY A 204 12.66 23.89 -13.26
N GLY A 205 12.01 23.64 -12.13
CA GLY A 205 11.35 22.38 -11.84
C GLY A 205 10.90 22.27 -10.39
N PHE A 206 10.27 21.16 -10.05
CA PHE A 206 9.81 20.89 -8.69
C PHE A 206 9.76 19.39 -8.42
N ASN A 207 9.83 19.04 -7.14
CA ASN A 207 9.62 17.67 -6.65
C ASN A 207 8.28 17.63 -5.90
N ARG A 208 7.42 16.64 -6.20
CA ARG A 208 6.14 16.42 -5.51
C ARG A 208 5.98 14.94 -5.17
N PHE A 209 6.20 14.60 -3.91
CA PHE A 209 6.20 13.22 -3.44
C PHE A 209 4.96 12.95 -2.59
N THR A 210 4.15 12.00 -3.04
CA THR A 210 2.86 11.67 -2.44
C THR A 210 2.72 10.16 -2.26
N MET A 211 2.35 9.75 -1.05
CA MET A 211 1.92 8.39 -0.71
C MET A 211 0.39 8.28 -0.82
N ALA A 212 -0.10 7.13 -1.26
CA ALA A 212 -1.51 6.84 -1.39
C ALA A 212 -1.88 5.55 -0.66
N ALA A 213 -3.06 5.54 -0.04
CA ALA A 213 -3.64 4.33 0.51
C ALA A 213 -4.17 3.44 -0.62
N ILE A 214 -4.06 2.12 -0.46
CA ILE A 214 -4.53 1.16 -1.46
C ILE A 214 -5.07 -0.12 -0.82
N ASN A 215 -6.10 -0.70 -1.43
CA ASN A 215 -6.54 -2.07 -1.19
C ASN A 215 -6.00 -2.98 -2.30
N PRO A 216 -4.89 -3.70 -2.07
CA PRO A 216 -4.23 -4.47 -3.12
C PRO A 216 -4.91 -5.84 -3.33
N HIS A 217 -4.88 -6.33 -4.56
CA HIS A 217 -5.32 -7.68 -4.91
C HIS A 217 -4.26 -8.74 -4.58
N THR A 218 -3.75 -8.71 -3.34
CA THR A 218 -2.63 -9.53 -2.89
C THR A 218 -2.91 -10.21 -1.55
N THR A 219 -4.19 -10.33 -1.19
CA THR A 219 -4.65 -10.94 0.07
C THR A 219 -4.14 -12.36 0.17
N GLN A 220 -3.51 -12.69 1.30
CA GLN A 220 -2.97 -14.00 1.60
C GLN A 220 -3.75 -14.67 2.72
N ARG A 221 -3.67 -16.00 2.73
CA ARG A 221 -4.30 -16.82 3.78
C ARG A 221 -3.77 -16.48 5.17
N GLU A 222 -2.46 -16.36 5.28
CA GLU A 222 -1.78 -16.03 6.54
C GLU A 222 -1.52 -14.53 6.59
N GLY A 223 -1.70 -13.95 7.77
CA GLY A 223 -1.39 -12.54 8.02
C GLY A 223 0.13 -12.30 8.10
N ARG A 224 0.51 -11.03 8.02
CA ARG A 224 1.89 -10.57 8.22
C ARG A 224 2.36 -10.92 9.64
N THR A 225 3.65 -11.21 9.76
CA THR A 225 4.25 -11.54 11.06
C THR A 225 4.33 -10.31 11.96
N CYS A 226 4.37 -10.51 13.29
CA CYS A 226 4.56 -9.40 14.24
C CYS A 226 5.85 -8.62 13.94
N LYS A 227 6.95 -9.30 13.58
CA LYS A 227 8.24 -8.66 13.27
C LYS A 227 8.13 -7.75 12.04
N ASP A 228 7.32 -8.12 11.06
CA ASP A 228 7.15 -7.30 9.86
C ASP A 228 6.52 -5.93 10.16
N CYS A 229 5.56 -5.86 11.09
CA CYS A 229 4.94 -4.59 11.47
C CYS A 229 5.70 -3.84 12.57
N HIS A 230 6.33 -4.56 13.51
CA HIS A 230 6.92 -3.96 14.71
C HIS A 230 8.45 -3.82 14.69
N ALA A 231 9.13 -4.41 13.70
CA ALA A 231 10.59 -4.40 13.62
C ALA A 231 11.14 -4.05 12.22
N THR A 232 10.30 -3.96 11.18
CA THR A 232 10.73 -3.54 9.84
C THR A 232 10.60 -2.02 9.67
N PRO A 233 11.71 -1.27 9.49
CA PRO A 233 11.68 0.20 9.34
C PRO A 233 10.81 0.67 8.18
N LYS A 234 10.89 -0.05 7.05
CA LYS A 234 10.09 0.24 5.87
C LYS A 234 8.60 0.17 6.18
N THR A 235 8.13 -0.91 6.81
CA THR A 235 6.70 -1.11 7.10
C THR A 235 6.12 0.03 7.94
N VAL A 236 6.89 0.63 8.84
CA VAL A 236 6.44 1.76 9.67
C VAL A 236 6.68 3.14 9.01
N GLY A 237 7.10 3.16 7.75
CA GLY A 237 7.23 4.37 6.94
C GLY A 237 8.59 5.06 6.95
N LEU A 238 9.61 4.51 7.62
CA LEU A 238 10.96 5.09 7.61
C LEU A 238 11.70 4.88 6.28
N GLY A 239 11.25 3.91 5.48
CA GLY A 239 11.96 3.41 4.32
C GLY A 239 12.91 2.26 4.64
N THR A 240 13.56 1.74 3.61
CA THR A 240 14.51 0.63 3.76
C THR A 240 15.76 1.15 4.47
N GLY A 241 16.19 0.48 5.53
CA GLY A 241 17.31 0.93 6.34
C GLY A 241 17.49 0.12 7.61
N THR A 242 18.35 0.63 8.49
CA THR A 242 18.60 0.06 9.81
C THR A 242 18.04 1.00 10.87
N VAL A 243 17.22 0.46 11.76
CA VAL A 243 16.75 1.15 12.96
C VAL A 243 17.42 0.53 14.19
N TRP A 244 17.89 1.35 15.11
CA TRP A 244 18.45 0.89 16.37
C TRP A 244 18.11 1.88 17.49
N LYS A 245 18.37 1.46 18.72
CA LYS A 245 18.18 2.26 19.91
C LYS A 245 19.50 2.38 20.65
N GLU A 246 19.90 3.59 21.00
CA GLU A 246 21.15 3.93 21.67
C GLU A 246 20.87 5.07 22.68
N ASP A 247 21.35 4.93 23.91
CA ASP A 247 21.11 5.87 25.02
C ASP A 247 19.63 6.25 25.20
N GLY A 248 18.73 5.27 25.03
CA GLY A 248 17.28 5.45 25.12
C GLY A 248 16.63 6.18 23.94
N GLN A 249 17.38 6.55 22.90
CA GLN A 249 16.90 7.24 21.70
C GLN A 249 16.87 6.30 20.50
N TRP A 250 15.86 6.47 19.63
CA TRP A 250 15.78 5.72 18.39
C TRP A 250 16.54 6.44 17.29
N HIS A 251 17.29 5.69 16.49
CA HIS A 251 18.08 6.16 15.38
C HIS A 251 17.75 5.37 14.11
N PHE A 252 17.88 6.00 12.96
CA PHE A 252 17.64 5.37 11.67
C PHE A 252 18.70 5.79 10.65
N SER A 253 19.19 4.82 9.88
CA SER A 253 20.05 5.03 8.74
C SER A 253 19.37 4.47 7.48
N PRO A 254 18.94 5.33 6.54
CA PRO A 254 18.29 4.87 5.31
C PRO A 254 19.30 4.28 4.31
N VAL A 255 18.82 3.35 3.48
CA VAL A 255 19.52 2.88 2.27
C VAL A 255 19.31 3.87 1.12
N ASP A 256 18.07 4.32 0.93
CA ASP A 256 17.73 5.31 -0.10
C ASP A 256 17.85 6.73 0.46
N GLN A 257 18.70 7.55 -0.15
CA GLN A 257 18.98 8.93 0.25
C GLN A 257 18.38 9.96 -0.72
N GLY A 258 17.52 9.51 -1.64
CA GLY A 258 16.98 10.32 -2.71
C GLY A 258 17.99 10.61 -3.82
N VAL A 259 17.59 11.46 -4.76
CA VAL A 259 18.37 11.85 -5.93
C VAL A 259 18.48 13.37 -6.02
N GLU A 260 19.56 13.86 -6.65
CA GLU A 260 19.68 15.28 -6.96
C GLU A 260 18.80 15.64 -8.16
N THR A 261 18.02 16.71 -8.03
CA THR A 261 17.17 17.24 -9.09
C THR A 261 17.38 18.73 -9.24
N VAL A 262 16.77 19.32 -10.27
CA VAL A 262 16.80 20.77 -10.50
C VAL A 262 16.17 21.58 -9.36
N ALA A 263 15.31 20.95 -8.56
CA ALA A 263 14.65 21.54 -7.40
C ALA A 263 15.37 21.22 -6.06
N GLY A 264 16.53 20.58 -6.13
CA GLY A 264 17.29 20.08 -4.98
C GLY A 264 17.05 18.60 -4.71
N ARG A 265 17.79 18.06 -3.73
CA ARG A 265 17.74 16.64 -3.37
C ARG A 265 16.34 16.23 -2.90
N THR A 266 15.84 15.12 -3.44
CA THR A 266 14.59 14.50 -2.99
C THR A 266 14.76 13.79 -1.64
N VAL A 267 13.66 13.45 -1.00
CA VAL A 267 13.67 12.42 0.05
C VAL A 267 13.95 11.05 -0.55
N GLY A 268 14.30 10.07 0.29
CA GLY A 268 14.34 8.66 -0.12
C GLY A 268 12.96 8.22 -0.62
N PHE A 269 12.90 7.49 -1.74
CA PHE A 269 11.64 7.24 -2.43
C PHE A 269 10.70 6.34 -1.61
N ASP A 270 11.25 5.50 -0.73
CA ASP A 270 10.48 4.66 0.19
C ASP A 270 10.34 5.25 1.61
N ALA A 271 10.74 6.50 1.85
CA ALA A 271 10.66 7.14 3.16
C ALA A 271 9.44 8.07 3.26
N PHE A 272 8.46 7.73 4.11
CA PHE A 272 7.27 8.54 4.38
C PHE A 272 7.45 9.47 5.60
N VAL A 273 8.27 9.09 6.57
CA VAL A 273 8.44 9.80 7.84
C VAL A 273 9.86 9.68 8.38
N THR A 274 10.30 10.66 9.16
CA THR A 274 11.56 10.59 9.93
C THR A 274 11.41 9.72 11.18
N ILE A 275 12.54 9.33 11.78
CA ILE A 275 12.58 8.64 13.07
C ILE A 275 11.91 9.43 14.22
N ASP A 276 11.82 10.76 14.07
CA ASP A 276 11.18 11.65 15.02
C ASP A 276 9.69 11.88 14.74
N GLY A 277 9.12 11.26 13.72
CA GLY A 277 7.70 11.35 13.39
C GLY A 277 7.32 12.54 12.52
N GLU A 278 8.31 13.22 11.90
CA GLU A 278 8.05 14.32 10.97
C GLU A 278 7.77 13.78 9.56
N PRO A 279 6.62 14.12 8.94
CA PRO A 279 6.31 13.68 7.58
C PRO A 279 7.34 14.15 6.55
N LEU A 280 7.78 13.25 5.68
CA LEU A 280 8.71 13.52 4.57
C LEU A 280 8.01 13.65 3.21
N GLN A 281 6.85 13.00 3.06
CA GLN A 281 6.03 13.02 1.84
C GLN A 281 4.58 13.36 2.19
N HIS A 282 3.81 13.77 1.19
CA HIS A 282 2.39 14.09 1.36
C HIS A 282 1.53 12.83 1.33
N GLY A 283 0.34 12.88 1.95
CA GLY A 283 -0.72 11.93 1.67
C GLY A 283 -1.56 12.36 0.48
N SER A 284 -2.13 11.39 -0.26
CA SER A 284 -3.09 11.62 -1.34
C SER A 284 -4.44 12.18 -0.86
N ARG A 285 -4.67 12.17 0.45
CA ARG A 285 -5.79 12.80 1.15
C ARG A 285 -5.24 13.65 2.28
N SER A 286 -5.97 14.69 2.68
CA SER A 286 -5.58 15.57 3.79
C SER A 286 -5.47 14.83 5.12
N SER A 287 -6.26 13.78 5.32
CA SER A 287 -6.26 12.92 6.50
C SER A 287 -5.34 11.71 6.41
N LEU A 288 -4.69 11.47 5.26
CA LEU A 288 -3.72 10.40 5.09
C LEU A 288 -2.33 10.89 5.52
N ARG A 289 -1.76 10.26 6.54
CA ARG A 289 -0.49 10.66 7.14
C ARG A 289 0.37 9.46 7.53
N PRO A 290 1.69 9.63 7.74
CA PRO A 290 2.47 8.61 8.41
C PRO A 290 2.11 8.50 9.90
N PHE A 291 2.66 7.50 10.57
CA PHE A 291 2.65 7.44 12.03
C PHE A 291 3.37 8.65 12.62
N ASN A 292 2.82 9.19 13.71
CA ASN A 292 3.52 10.22 14.49
C ASN A 292 4.57 9.59 15.42
N ARG A 293 5.36 10.45 16.08
CA ARG A 293 6.44 10.04 16.98
C ARG A 293 6.01 9.05 18.07
N ASP A 294 4.84 9.26 18.67
CA ASP A 294 4.36 8.46 19.80
C ASP A 294 3.82 7.10 19.33
N GLU A 295 3.08 7.07 18.21
CA GLU A 295 2.63 5.84 17.57
C GLU A 295 3.84 4.98 17.18
N PHE A 296 4.79 5.59 16.48
CA PHE A 296 6.03 4.95 16.05
C PHE A 296 6.84 4.35 17.21
N LYS A 297 7.08 5.12 18.28
CA LYS A 297 7.82 4.63 19.46
C LYS A 297 7.13 3.44 20.12
N ARG A 298 5.80 3.43 20.17
CA ARG A 298 5.03 2.29 20.71
C ARG A 298 5.15 1.07 19.82
N ILE A 299 5.08 1.25 18.51
CA ILE A 299 5.21 0.16 17.52
C ILE A 299 6.58 -0.50 17.64
N LEU A 300 7.67 0.27 17.57
CA LEU A 300 9.03 -0.28 17.61
C LEU A 300 9.41 -0.85 18.97
N ARG A 301 8.86 -0.29 20.06
CA ARG A 301 9.04 -0.86 21.40
C ARG A 301 8.57 -2.31 21.44
N VAL A 302 7.40 -2.60 20.86
CA VAL A 302 6.89 -3.98 20.80
C VAL A 302 7.87 -4.88 20.03
N GLY A 303 8.53 -4.36 18.99
CA GLY A 303 9.57 -5.05 18.24
C GLY A 303 10.69 -5.63 19.12
N LEU A 304 11.10 -4.91 20.17
CA LEU A 304 12.11 -5.37 21.14
C LEU A 304 11.64 -6.60 21.96
N CYS A 305 10.33 -6.81 22.09
CA CYS A 305 9.76 -7.95 22.82
C CYS A 305 9.69 -9.22 21.96
N LEU A 306 9.70 -9.09 20.63
CA LEU A 306 9.37 -10.17 19.69
C LEU A 306 10.45 -11.25 19.54
N GLU A 307 11.60 -11.11 20.21
CA GLU A 307 12.55 -12.23 20.35
C GLU A 307 12.09 -13.26 21.37
N CYS A 308 11.30 -12.86 22.37
CA CYS A 308 10.77 -13.77 23.41
C CYS A 308 9.25 -13.96 23.33
N HIS A 309 8.52 -12.97 22.84
CA HIS A 309 7.05 -12.93 22.84
C HIS A 309 6.51 -12.90 21.41
N THR A 310 6.22 -14.07 20.83
CA THR A 310 5.90 -14.21 19.40
C THR A 310 4.43 -14.53 19.11
N SER A 311 3.57 -14.55 20.13
CA SER A 311 2.16 -14.93 19.98
C SER A 311 1.21 -13.90 20.59
N TYR A 312 0.00 -13.79 20.05
CA TYR A 312 -1.04 -12.87 20.49
C TYR A 312 -1.56 -13.17 21.91
N ASP A 313 -1.56 -14.44 22.31
CA ASP A 313 -2.06 -14.91 23.61
C ASP A 313 -1.00 -14.85 24.73
N ASP A 314 0.21 -14.41 24.39
CA ASP A 314 1.32 -14.28 25.32
C ASP A 314 0.94 -13.39 26.52
N PRO A 315 1.11 -13.86 27.78
CA PRO A 315 0.78 -13.10 28.97
C PRO A 315 1.46 -11.72 29.05
N ALA A 316 2.61 -11.51 28.39
CA ALA A 316 3.30 -10.24 28.37
C ALA A 316 2.49 -9.11 27.72
N PHE A 317 1.59 -9.46 26.78
CA PHE A 317 0.75 -8.49 26.09
C PHE A 317 -0.63 -8.28 26.74
N ARG A 318 -0.98 -9.08 27.75
CA ARG A 318 -2.22 -8.88 28.53
C ARG A 318 -2.08 -7.63 29.39
N ASN A 319 -2.98 -6.66 29.20
CA ASN A 319 -2.90 -5.34 29.86
C ASN A 319 -1.54 -4.65 29.64
N TYR A 320 -1.03 -4.73 28.40
CA TYR A 320 0.25 -4.16 28.03
C TYR A 320 0.35 -2.67 28.41
N ASP A 321 1.39 -2.32 29.15
CA ASP A 321 1.78 -0.95 29.46
C ASP A 321 3.13 -0.66 28.78
N PRO A 322 3.21 0.32 27.86
CA PRO A 322 4.47 0.68 27.21
C PRO A 322 5.54 1.22 28.17
N LYS A 323 5.21 1.52 29.43
CA LYS A 323 6.19 1.91 30.45
C LYS A 323 6.73 0.73 31.27
N LYS A 324 6.15 -0.46 31.12
CA LYS A 324 6.56 -1.64 31.87
C LYS A 324 7.96 -2.08 31.43
N PRO A 325 8.96 -2.11 32.34
CA PRO A 325 10.30 -2.56 32.00
C PRO A 325 10.33 -4.07 31.76
N CYS A 326 11.21 -4.53 30.88
CA CYS A 326 11.46 -5.95 30.71
C CYS A 326 12.32 -6.50 31.88
N PRO A 327 11.92 -7.61 32.52
CA PRO A 327 12.68 -8.18 33.64
C PRO A 327 13.95 -8.91 33.20
N VAL A 328 14.08 -9.25 31.91
CA VAL A 328 15.19 -10.07 31.37
C VAL A 328 16.11 -9.26 30.47
N TYR A 329 15.54 -8.38 29.65
CA TYR A 329 16.29 -7.54 28.71
C TYR A 329 16.36 -6.12 29.24
N LYS A 330 17.58 -5.61 29.45
CA LYS A 330 17.78 -4.19 29.71
C LYS A 330 17.75 -3.46 28.39
N GLU A 331 16.72 -2.64 28.20
CA GLU A 331 16.60 -1.85 26.99
C GLU A 331 17.78 -0.88 26.84
N PRO A 332 18.31 -0.74 25.61
CA PRO A 332 19.35 0.22 25.28
C PRO A 332 18.82 1.66 25.28
#